data_AF-A0A1M4X9W1-F1
#
_entry.id   AF-A0A1M4X9W1-F1
#
_cell.length_a   1.000
_cell.length_b   1.000
_cell.length_c   1.000
_cell.angle_alpha   90.00
_cell.angle_beta   90.00
_cell.angle_gamma   90.00
#
_symmetry.space_group_name_H-M   'P 1'
#
loop_
_entity.id
_entity.type
_entity.pdbx_description
1 polymer ?
#
loop_
_entity_poly.entity_id
_entity_poly.type
_entity_poly.pdbx_seq_one_letter_code
_entity_poly.pdbx_strand_id
1 'polypeptide(L)'
;MKDIYTDLRNTMLKRMQNSASELRRFMGLSGQELSEYLGVTRQTVSNIEQKRTPMNIPLYLAYGALLDNYLGKHKQDMKAIQAVIRRNNPEIGEADMNLELNSVNGSFLQGWFACFPSNDDKRLSEVPEYECMQILARQYKVFLNHDTLQMLECREMLQRFTPVLQEFNSKIIVPQRSIEYLQNNLMSDETEVREAAKVGLDTCLNAKREGIISIHGEATDGELSVLYPAVFSRFKLEQRLLLISQDEMLRNSVEKLDDTDDIQGFQVRTGRLDDQGTLRILPSNRH
;
A
#
# COMPACT_ATOMS: atom_id res chain seq x y z
N MET A 1 -4.64 -22.94 12.93
CA MET A 1 -3.97 -21.79 12.29
C MET A 1 -5.07 -20.95 11.66
N LYS A 2 -5.28 -19.72 12.13
CA LYS A 2 -6.34 -18.85 11.60
C LYS A 2 -5.83 -18.25 10.30
N ASP A 3 -6.57 -18.42 9.21
CA ASP A 3 -6.15 -17.94 7.89
C ASP A 3 -6.28 -16.41 7.85
N ILE A 4 -5.15 -15.69 7.93
CA ILE A 4 -5.10 -14.22 7.89
C ILE A 4 -5.85 -13.65 6.68
N TYR A 5 -5.76 -14.33 5.54
CA TYR A 5 -6.45 -13.94 4.31
C TYR A 5 -7.97 -13.99 4.47
N THR A 6 -8.46 -14.97 5.23
CA THR A 6 -9.89 -15.07 5.59
C THR A 6 -10.31 -13.95 6.53
N ASP A 7 -9.49 -13.63 7.53
CA ASP A 7 -9.78 -12.53 8.47
C ASP A 7 -9.77 -11.15 7.76
N LEU A 8 -8.84 -10.90 6.82
CA LEU A 8 -8.88 -9.70 5.96
C LEU A 8 -10.16 -9.60 5.15
N ARG A 9 -10.52 -10.66 4.42
CA ARG A 9 -11.73 -10.69 3.60
C ARG A 9 -12.97 -10.42 4.46
N ASN A 10 -13.05 -11.01 5.65
CA ASN A 10 -14.14 -10.75 6.60
C ASN A 10 -14.20 -9.28 7.05
N THR A 11 -13.04 -8.65 7.26
CA THR A 11 -12.95 -7.22 7.57
C THR A 11 -13.42 -6.37 6.40
N MET A 12 -13.03 -6.68 5.16
CA MET A 12 -13.49 -5.98 3.96
C MET A 12 -15.02 -6.07 3.79
N LEU A 13 -15.62 -7.24 4.01
CA LEU A 13 -17.07 -7.44 3.99
C LEU A 13 -17.78 -6.52 4.98
N LYS A 14 -17.30 -6.49 6.23
CA LYS A 14 -17.86 -5.62 7.28
C LYS A 14 -17.74 -4.14 6.93
N ARG A 15 -16.56 -3.69 6.48
CA ARG A 15 -16.28 -2.29 6.13
C ARG A 15 -17.20 -1.81 4.99
N MET A 16 -17.37 -2.62 3.95
CA MET A 16 -18.27 -2.34 2.84
C MET A 16 -19.73 -2.31 3.31
N GLN A 17 -20.16 -3.29 4.10
CA GLN A 17 -21.51 -3.33 4.64
C GLN A 17 -21.85 -2.10 5.48
N ASN A 18 -20.93 -1.68 6.35
CA ASN A 18 -21.09 -0.48 7.17
C ASN A 18 -21.27 0.80 6.33
N SER A 19 -20.78 0.79 5.10
CA SER A 19 -20.76 1.96 4.20
C SER A 19 -21.77 1.87 3.06
N ALA A 20 -22.43 0.71 2.86
CA ALA A 20 -23.18 0.40 1.64
C ALA A 20 -24.31 1.39 1.33
N SER A 21 -25.03 1.89 2.35
CA SER A 21 -26.14 2.83 2.10
C SER A 21 -25.62 4.20 1.63
N GLU A 22 -24.50 4.65 2.20
CA GLU A 22 -23.91 5.94 1.85
C GLU A 22 -23.19 5.87 0.51
N LEU A 23 -22.43 4.80 0.26
CA LEU A 23 -21.75 4.57 -1.03
C LEU A 23 -22.77 4.48 -2.18
N ARG A 24 -23.92 3.85 -1.95
CA ARG A 24 -24.99 3.79 -2.96
C ARG A 24 -25.50 5.18 -3.30
N ARG A 25 -25.79 6.00 -2.28
CA ARG A 25 -26.24 7.39 -2.46
C ARG A 25 -25.16 8.25 -3.11
N PHE A 26 -23.90 8.01 -2.77
CA PHE A 26 -22.76 8.70 -3.34
C PHE A 26 -22.67 8.45 -4.86
N MET A 27 -22.89 7.20 -5.30
CA MET A 27 -22.99 6.87 -6.72
C MET A 27 -24.29 7.36 -7.40
N GLY A 28 -25.18 8.03 -6.67
CA GLY A 28 -26.46 8.52 -7.19
C GLY A 28 -27.52 7.43 -7.41
N LEU A 29 -27.33 6.23 -6.86
CA LEU A 29 -28.21 5.08 -7.12
C LEU A 29 -29.38 5.02 -6.12
N SER A 30 -30.57 4.74 -6.62
CA SER A 30 -31.70 4.29 -5.81
C SER A 30 -31.49 2.86 -5.33
N GLY A 31 -32.22 2.45 -4.27
CA GLY A 31 -32.20 1.06 -3.81
C GLY A 31 -32.73 0.07 -4.85
N GLN A 32 -33.57 0.53 -5.79
CA GLN A 32 -34.08 -0.27 -6.90
C GLN A 32 -33.00 -0.51 -7.95
N GLU A 33 -32.35 0.56 -8.43
CA GLU A 33 -31.27 0.47 -9.43
C GLU A 33 -30.10 -0.38 -8.90
N LEU A 34 -29.70 -0.18 -7.65
CA LEU A 34 -28.65 -1.02 -7.06
C LEU A 34 -29.08 -2.50 -7.05
N SER A 35 -30.34 -2.80 -6.73
CA SER A 35 -30.80 -4.19 -6.69
C SER A 35 -30.77 -4.85 -8.07
N GLU A 36 -31.12 -4.09 -9.12
CA GLU A 36 -31.05 -4.55 -10.51
C GLU A 36 -29.60 -4.81 -10.94
N TYR A 37 -28.68 -3.89 -10.64
CA TYR A 37 -27.25 -4.07 -10.96
C TYR A 37 -26.58 -5.21 -10.19
N LEU A 38 -26.96 -5.41 -8.92
CA LEU A 38 -26.45 -6.51 -8.11
C LEU A 38 -27.11 -7.86 -8.43
N GLY A 39 -28.18 -7.88 -9.23
CA GLY A 39 -28.94 -9.09 -9.54
C GLY A 39 -29.65 -9.69 -8.33
N VAL A 40 -30.10 -8.85 -7.39
CA VAL A 40 -30.82 -9.27 -6.18
C VAL A 40 -32.10 -8.47 -5.97
N THR A 41 -32.91 -8.88 -4.99
CA THR A 41 -34.13 -8.13 -4.66
C THR A 41 -33.81 -6.82 -3.94
N ARG A 42 -34.69 -5.82 -4.08
CA ARG A 42 -34.64 -4.60 -3.27
C ARG A 42 -34.65 -4.88 -1.75
N GLN A 43 -35.35 -5.94 -1.33
CA GLN A 43 -35.36 -6.38 0.07
C GLN A 43 -33.96 -6.85 0.52
N THR A 44 -33.22 -7.56 -0.35
CA THR A 44 -31.84 -7.98 -0.09
C THR A 44 -30.94 -6.77 0.14
N VAL A 45 -31.00 -5.77 -0.75
CA VAL A 45 -30.26 -4.51 -0.59
C VAL A 45 -30.60 -3.83 0.75
N SER A 46 -31.89 -3.70 1.05
CA SER A 46 -32.35 -3.12 2.33
C SER A 46 -31.83 -3.88 3.54
N ASN A 47 -31.82 -5.21 3.51
CA ASN A 47 -31.35 -6.05 4.61
C ASN A 47 -29.85 -5.91 4.83
N ILE A 48 -29.05 -5.80 3.77
CA ILE A 48 -27.61 -5.54 3.84
C ILE A 48 -27.34 -4.16 4.45
N GLU A 49 -27.97 -3.11 3.91
CA GLU A 49 -27.79 -1.72 4.37
C GLU A 49 -28.20 -1.52 5.83
N GLN A 50 -29.23 -2.23 6.29
CA GLN A 50 -29.71 -2.18 7.66
C GLN A 50 -29.04 -3.21 8.58
N LYS A 51 -28.04 -3.92 8.08
CA LYS A 51 -27.27 -4.94 8.83
C LYS A 51 -28.14 -6.08 9.40
N ARG A 52 -29.32 -6.32 8.81
CA ARG A 52 -30.20 -7.44 9.16
C ARG A 52 -29.66 -8.77 8.65
N THR A 53 -28.87 -8.72 7.57
CA THR A 53 -28.18 -9.87 7.00
C THR A 53 -26.73 -9.48 6.73
N PRO A 54 -25.73 -10.32 7.07
CA PRO A 54 -24.35 -10.01 6.76
C PRO A 54 -24.10 -9.97 5.24
N MET A 55 -23.21 -9.08 4.80
CA MET A 55 -22.75 -9.05 3.41
C MET A 55 -21.98 -10.33 3.09
N ASN A 56 -22.34 -10.97 1.98
CA ASN A 56 -21.66 -12.16 1.47
C ASN A 56 -20.67 -11.79 0.34
N ILE A 57 -19.80 -12.73 0.00
CA ILE A 57 -18.74 -12.54 -1.00
C ILE A 57 -19.28 -12.12 -2.38
N PRO A 58 -20.30 -12.79 -2.97
CA PRO A 58 -20.84 -12.38 -4.27
C PRO A 58 -21.34 -10.93 -4.27
N LEU A 59 -22.05 -10.51 -3.21
CA LEU A 59 -22.55 -9.14 -3.11
C LEU A 59 -21.41 -8.13 -2.95
N TYR A 60 -20.38 -8.45 -2.17
CA TYR A 60 -19.20 -7.59 -2.07
C TYR A 60 -18.50 -7.42 -3.41
N LEU A 61 -18.30 -8.51 -4.16
CA LEU A 61 -17.66 -8.46 -5.48
C LEU A 61 -18.49 -7.64 -6.47
N ALA A 62 -19.81 -7.84 -6.50
CA ALA A 62 -20.69 -7.05 -7.37
C ALA A 62 -20.69 -5.57 -6.98
N TYR A 63 -20.68 -5.25 -5.70
CA TYR A 63 -20.60 -3.87 -5.21
C TYR A 63 -19.24 -3.23 -5.53
N GLY A 64 -18.14 -3.96 -5.33
CA GLY A 64 -16.80 -3.53 -5.70
C GLY A 64 -16.65 -3.26 -7.19
N ALA A 65 -17.22 -4.11 -8.05
CA ALA A 65 -17.24 -3.88 -9.50
C ALA A 65 -17.97 -2.58 -9.88
N LEU A 66 -19.09 -2.27 -9.22
CA LEU A 66 -19.82 -1.03 -9.46
C LEU A 66 -19.03 0.20 -9.02
N LEU A 67 -18.38 0.14 -7.85
CA LEU A 67 -17.53 1.22 -7.35
C LEU A 67 -16.32 1.44 -8.27
N ASP A 68 -15.66 0.37 -8.70
CA ASP A 68 -14.50 0.47 -9.60
C ASP A 68 -14.90 1.08 -10.95
N ASN A 69 -16.05 0.67 -11.51
CA ASN A 69 -16.58 1.27 -12.74
C ASN A 69 -16.97 2.75 -12.56
N TYR A 70 -17.55 3.12 -11.41
CA TYR A 70 -17.83 4.51 -11.06
C TYR A 70 -16.54 5.33 -10.99
N LEU A 71 -15.55 4.84 -10.25
CA LEU A 71 -14.25 5.49 -10.07
C LEU A 71 -13.44 5.59 -11.36
N GLY A 72 -13.62 4.66 -12.29
CA GLY A 72 -13.05 4.76 -13.64
C GLY A 72 -13.48 6.04 -14.37
N LYS A 73 -14.69 6.54 -14.10
CA LYS A 73 -15.24 7.79 -14.66
C LYS A 73 -15.08 8.99 -13.73
N HIS A 74 -14.91 8.75 -12.43
CA HIS A 74 -14.93 9.75 -11.37
C HIS A 74 -13.71 9.64 -10.44
N LYS A 75 -12.50 9.63 -11.00
CA LYS A 75 -11.26 9.38 -10.25
C LYS A 75 -11.06 10.32 -9.06
N GLN A 76 -11.50 11.58 -9.17
CA GLN A 76 -11.41 12.58 -8.10
C GLN A 76 -12.21 12.22 -6.84
N ASP A 77 -13.24 11.38 -6.99
CA ASP A 77 -14.16 11.05 -5.90
C ASP A 77 -13.63 9.93 -4.98
N MET A 78 -12.49 9.34 -5.32
CA MET A 78 -11.81 8.33 -4.50
C MET A 78 -11.64 8.79 -3.05
N LYS A 79 -11.14 10.02 -2.84
CA LYS A 79 -10.91 10.56 -1.49
C LYS A 79 -12.20 10.69 -0.69
N ALA A 80 -13.31 11.05 -1.36
CA ALA A 80 -14.60 11.19 -0.71
C ALA A 80 -15.19 9.81 -0.35
N ILE A 81 -15.08 8.82 -1.24
CA ILE A 81 -15.46 7.43 -0.97
C ILE A 81 -14.65 6.85 0.20
N GLN A 82 -13.34 7.08 0.23
CA GLN A 82 -12.49 6.68 1.35
C GLN A 82 -12.92 7.37 2.66
N ALA A 83 -13.30 8.65 2.62
CA ALA A 83 -13.80 9.36 3.80
C ALA A 83 -15.14 8.82 4.31
N VAL A 84 -16.03 8.38 3.42
CA VAL A 84 -17.29 7.69 3.76
C VAL A 84 -17.00 6.38 4.48
N ILE A 85 -16.09 5.55 3.92
CA ILE A 85 -15.71 4.28 4.54
C ILE A 85 -15.07 4.53 5.92
N ARG A 86 -14.18 5.51 6.03
CA ARG A 86 -13.58 5.91 7.31
C ARG A 86 -14.64 6.23 8.36
N ARG A 87 -15.57 7.13 8.03
CA ARG A 87 -16.57 7.62 8.98
C ARG A 87 -17.43 6.49 9.55
N ASN A 88 -17.70 5.48 8.74
CA ASN A 88 -18.57 4.36 9.13
C ASN A 88 -17.82 3.20 9.81
N ASN A 89 -16.49 3.29 9.95
CA ASN A 89 -15.63 2.26 10.56
C ASN A 89 -14.58 2.93 11.48
N PRO A 90 -15.00 3.55 12.60
CA PRO A 90 -14.13 4.32 13.49
C PRO A 90 -13.10 3.48 14.26
N GLU A 91 -13.24 2.15 14.27
CA GLU A 91 -12.24 1.21 14.78
C GLU A 91 -10.92 1.22 13.97
N ILE A 92 -10.88 1.93 12.84
CA ILE A 92 -9.68 2.14 12.03
C ILE A 92 -8.97 3.43 12.49
N GLY A 93 -7.72 3.33 12.95
CA GLY A 93 -6.96 4.50 13.43
C GLY A 93 -6.52 5.44 12.29
N GLU A 94 -6.25 6.71 12.59
CA GLU A 94 -5.89 7.72 11.58
C GLU A 94 -4.64 7.36 10.75
N ALA A 95 -3.62 6.77 11.39
CA ALA A 95 -2.42 6.36 10.66
C ALA A 95 -2.71 5.21 9.69
N ASP A 96 -3.67 4.31 9.98
CA ASP A 96 -3.99 3.11 9.19
C ASP A 96 -4.42 3.42 7.74
N MET A 97 -4.75 4.68 7.45
CA MET A 97 -5.33 5.10 6.18
C MET A 97 -4.36 5.76 5.21
N ASN A 98 -3.18 6.19 5.68
CA ASN A 98 -2.16 6.75 4.78
C ASN A 98 -1.57 5.69 3.83
N LEU A 99 -1.89 4.40 4.03
CA LEU A 99 -1.50 3.26 3.18
C LEU A 99 -2.64 2.66 2.32
N GLU A 100 -3.79 3.34 2.19
CA GLU A 100 -4.98 2.98 1.40
C GLU A 100 -5.82 1.79 1.91
N LEU A 101 -6.95 2.13 2.55
CA LEU A 101 -8.00 1.19 2.91
C LEU A 101 -8.73 0.63 1.67
N ASN A 102 -8.79 -0.71 1.60
CA ASN A 102 -9.67 -1.53 0.76
C ASN A 102 -9.55 -1.38 -0.76
N SER A 103 -8.80 -0.39 -1.25
CA SER A 103 -8.47 -0.25 -2.65
C SER A 103 -6.96 -0.34 -2.82
N VAL A 104 -6.49 -1.36 -3.53
CA VAL A 104 -5.15 -1.28 -4.09
C VAL A 104 -5.29 -0.43 -5.34
N ASN A 105 -4.53 0.65 -5.44
CA ASN A 105 -4.49 1.51 -6.63
C ASN A 105 -5.82 2.18 -7.00
N GLY A 106 -6.72 2.31 -6.03
CA GLY A 106 -8.06 2.83 -6.25
C GLY A 106 -9.08 1.81 -6.79
N SER A 107 -8.77 0.51 -6.76
CA SER A 107 -9.73 -0.57 -7.06
C SER A 107 -10.04 -1.44 -5.84
N PHE A 108 -11.33 -1.54 -5.52
CA PHE A 108 -11.86 -2.40 -4.46
C PHE A 108 -11.69 -3.89 -4.79
N LEU A 109 -11.87 -4.26 -6.06
CA LEU A 109 -11.67 -5.64 -6.49
C LEU A 109 -10.20 -6.04 -6.42
N GLN A 110 -9.28 -5.16 -6.83
CA GLN A 110 -7.84 -5.43 -6.69
C GLN A 110 -7.47 -5.62 -5.21
N GLY A 111 -8.02 -4.81 -4.30
CA GLY A 111 -7.86 -5.00 -2.86
C GLY A 111 -8.36 -6.37 -2.39
N TRP A 112 -9.50 -6.82 -2.88
CA TRP A 112 -10.03 -8.16 -2.55
C TRP A 112 -9.13 -9.29 -3.04
N PHE A 113 -8.66 -9.21 -4.28
CA PHE A 113 -7.80 -10.24 -4.86
C PHE A 113 -6.38 -10.24 -4.28
N ALA A 114 -5.91 -9.11 -3.73
CA ALA A 114 -4.67 -9.07 -2.97
C ALA A 114 -4.73 -9.87 -1.66
N CYS A 115 -5.95 -10.08 -1.12
CA CYS A 115 -6.19 -10.94 0.04
C CYS A 115 -6.20 -12.42 -0.29
N PHE A 116 -5.61 -12.86 -1.40
CA PHE A 116 -5.36 -14.27 -1.67
C PHE A 116 -3.87 -14.57 -1.51
N PRO A 117 -3.52 -15.75 -0.99
CA PRO A 117 -2.13 -16.17 -0.96
C PRO A 117 -1.57 -16.13 -2.38
N SER A 118 -0.49 -15.36 -2.58
CA SER A 118 0.28 -15.43 -3.81
C SER A 118 1.25 -16.60 -3.68
N ASN A 119 1.41 -17.40 -4.73
CA ASN A 119 2.56 -18.30 -4.83
C ASN A 119 3.87 -17.51 -5.08
N ASP A 120 3.75 -16.22 -5.35
CA ASP A 120 4.83 -15.32 -5.76
C ASP A 120 5.65 -14.81 -4.58
N ASP A 121 5.12 -14.91 -3.36
CA ASP A 121 5.79 -14.51 -2.12
C ASP A 121 7.17 -15.22 -1.99
N LYS A 122 7.33 -16.43 -2.52
CA LYS A 122 8.61 -17.17 -2.55
C LYS A 122 9.46 -16.94 -3.80
N ARG A 123 8.95 -16.23 -4.81
CA ARG A 123 9.54 -16.12 -6.16
C ARG A 123 10.02 -14.72 -6.53
N LEU A 124 9.77 -13.70 -5.70
CA LEU A 124 10.18 -12.32 -6.00
C LEU A 124 11.68 -12.15 -6.32
N SER A 125 12.53 -12.98 -5.72
CA SER A 125 13.98 -13.00 -5.99
C SER A 125 14.38 -13.82 -7.22
N GLU A 126 13.47 -14.63 -7.75
CA GLU A 126 13.72 -15.59 -8.85
C GLU A 126 13.14 -15.13 -10.19
N VAL A 127 12.23 -14.16 -10.19
CA VAL A 127 11.61 -13.61 -11.39
C VAL A 127 12.46 -12.48 -12.00
N PRO A 128 12.36 -12.24 -13.33
CA PRO A 128 12.99 -11.08 -13.98
C PRO A 128 12.58 -9.75 -13.34
N GLU A 129 13.47 -8.75 -13.35
CA GLU A 129 13.26 -7.46 -12.67
C GLU A 129 11.95 -6.78 -13.07
N TYR A 130 11.59 -6.78 -14.35
CA TYR A 130 10.35 -6.15 -14.81
C TYR A 130 9.10 -6.85 -14.27
N GLU A 131 9.09 -8.19 -14.24
CA GLU A 131 8.00 -8.97 -13.64
C GLU A 131 7.94 -8.75 -12.12
N CYS A 132 9.10 -8.67 -11.47
CA CYS A 132 9.19 -8.28 -10.06
C CYS A 132 8.54 -6.92 -9.81
N MET A 133 8.89 -5.89 -10.59
CA MET A 133 8.30 -4.55 -10.50
C MET A 133 6.77 -4.57 -10.69
N GLN A 134 6.26 -5.38 -11.63
CA GLN A 134 4.80 -5.54 -11.83
C GLN A 134 4.12 -6.12 -10.58
N ILE A 135 4.70 -7.16 -9.98
CA ILE A 135 4.18 -7.76 -8.75
C ILE A 135 4.23 -6.72 -7.61
N LEU A 136 5.34 -6.01 -7.46
CA LEU A 136 5.52 -5.01 -6.41
C LEU A 136 4.53 -3.86 -6.53
N ALA A 137 4.37 -3.25 -7.71
CA ALA A 137 3.39 -2.19 -7.91
C ALA A 137 1.95 -2.66 -7.65
N ARG A 138 1.63 -3.89 -8.07
CA ARG A 138 0.27 -4.41 -7.95
C ARG A 138 -0.08 -4.89 -6.54
N GLN A 139 0.89 -5.35 -5.76
CA GLN A 139 0.59 -6.09 -4.53
C GLN A 139 1.25 -5.52 -3.28
N TYR A 140 2.30 -4.72 -3.41
CA TYR A 140 3.10 -4.24 -2.29
C TYR A 140 2.97 -2.72 -2.08
N LYS A 141 3.01 -2.31 -0.83
CA LYS A 141 3.34 -0.94 -0.45
C LYS A 141 4.86 -0.86 -0.32
N VAL A 142 5.48 -0.20 -1.30
CA VAL A 142 6.93 -0.10 -1.44
C VAL A 142 7.43 1.16 -0.74
N PHE A 143 8.32 1.00 0.23
CA PHE A 143 9.00 2.08 0.94
C PHE A 143 10.42 2.23 0.42
N LEU A 144 10.87 3.47 0.28
CA LEU A 144 12.22 3.80 -0.16
C LEU A 144 12.91 4.69 0.88
N ASN A 145 14.05 4.20 1.39
CA ASN A 145 14.81 4.89 2.41
C ASN A 145 15.81 5.92 1.82
N HIS A 146 16.22 6.89 2.63
CA HIS A 146 17.15 7.95 2.23
C HIS A 146 18.48 7.41 1.68
N ASP A 147 19.03 6.35 2.27
CA ASP A 147 20.30 5.75 1.86
C ASP A 147 20.32 5.32 0.38
N THR A 148 19.17 4.84 -0.10
CA THR A 148 19.00 4.39 -1.48
C THR A 148 18.73 5.59 -2.38
N LEU A 149 17.97 6.59 -1.92
CA LEU A 149 17.73 7.83 -2.67
C LEU A 149 19.03 8.56 -3.01
N GLN A 150 20.04 8.49 -2.13
CA GLN A 150 21.35 9.10 -2.31
C GLN A 150 22.19 8.45 -3.44
N MET A 151 21.77 7.30 -3.96
CA MET A 151 22.43 6.59 -5.06
C MET A 151 21.99 7.13 -6.42
N LEU A 152 22.92 7.25 -7.37
CA LEU A 152 22.59 7.62 -8.75
C LEU A 152 21.77 6.52 -9.43
N GLU A 153 22.09 5.27 -9.11
CA GLU A 153 21.44 4.05 -9.56
C GLU A 153 19.95 4.00 -9.19
N CYS A 154 19.57 4.65 -8.08
CA CYS A 154 18.17 4.75 -7.68
C CYS A 154 17.34 5.52 -8.69
N ARG A 155 17.92 6.57 -9.30
CA ARG A 155 17.25 7.34 -10.34
C ARG A 155 16.95 6.46 -11.56
N GLU A 156 17.89 5.63 -11.96
CA GLU A 156 17.71 4.73 -13.10
C GLU A 156 16.67 3.64 -12.81
N MET A 157 16.70 3.07 -11.59
CA MET A 157 15.69 2.12 -11.14
C MET A 157 14.29 2.75 -11.18
N LEU A 158 14.13 3.97 -10.66
CA LEU A 158 12.84 4.67 -10.68
C LEU A 158 12.34 4.93 -12.11
N GLN A 159 13.23 5.26 -13.05
CA GLN A 159 12.88 5.41 -14.47
C GLN A 159 12.34 4.10 -15.07
N ARG A 160 12.97 2.96 -14.75
CA ARG A 160 12.48 1.63 -15.16
C ARG A 160 11.15 1.27 -14.49
N PHE A 161 10.95 1.67 -13.25
CA PHE A 161 9.74 1.38 -12.47
C PHE A 161 8.55 2.27 -12.84
N THR A 162 8.81 3.48 -13.34
CA THR A 162 7.81 4.50 -13.70
C THR A 162 6.64 3.97 -14.55
N PRO A 163 6.84 3.30 -15.71
CA PRO A 163 5.73 2.83 -16.53
C PRO A 163 4.81 1.87 -15.78
N VAL A 164 5.38 1.01 -14.94
CA VAL A 164 4.64 0.02 -14.15
C VAL A 164 3.85 0.71 -13.03
N LEU A 165 4.47 1.66 -12.31
CA LEU A 165 3.79 2.44 -11.28
C LEU A 165 2.64 3.26 -11.86
N GLN A 166 2.81 3.82 -13.07
CA GLN A 166 1.75 4.58 -13.75
C GLN A 166 0.62 3.68 -14.26
N GLU A 167 0.95 2.53 -14.86
CA GLU A 167 -0.04 1.53 -15.30
C GLU A 167 -0.96 1.11 -14.16
N PHE A 168 -0.35 0.80 -13.01
CA PHE A 168 -1.07 0.39 -11.83
C PHE A 168 -1.51 1.56 -10.95
N ASN A 169 -1.29 2.83 -11.29
CA ASN A 169 -1.62 3.97 -10.40
C ASN A 169 -1.08 3.80 -8.96
N SER A 170 0.11 3.24 -8.84
CA SER A 170 0.82 2.96 -7.59
C SER A 170 1.89 4.00 -7.33
N LYS A 171 2.29 4.15 -6.07
CA LYS A 171 3.37 5.06 -5.67
C LYS A 171 4.30 4.40 -4.68
N ILE A 172 5.57 4.78 -4.77
CA ILE A 172 6.58 4.45 -3.77
C ILE A 172 6.49 5.48 -2.63
N ILE A 173 6.51 4.99 -1.40
CA ILE A 173 6.38 5.78 -0.19
C ILE A 173 7.77 6.18 0.30
N VAL A 174 8.00 7.48 0.45
CA VAL A 174 9.21 8.03 1.07
C VAL A 174 8.82 8.66 2.41
N PRO A 175 9.36 8.21 3.55
CA PRO A 175 9.07 8.85 4.83
C PRO A 175 9.55 10.30 4.86
N GLN A 176 8.78 11.19 5.48
CA GLN A 176 9.13 12.60 5.69
C GLN A 176 10.46 12.72 6.44
N ARG A 177 10.71 11.82 7.41
CA ARG A 177 11.99 11.70 8.13
C ARG A 177 13.18 11.42 7.21
N SER A 178 12.98 10.71 6.09
CA SER A 178 14.05 10.53 5.08
C SER A 178 14.38 11.84 4.38
N ILE A 179 13.37 12.67 4.09
CA ILE A 179 13.58 13.99 3.48
C ILE A 179 14.30 14.94 4.45
N GLU A 180 13.87 14.96 5.71
CA GLU A 180 14.50 15.78 6.76
C GLU A 180 15.96 15.39 6.98
N TYR A 181 16.26 14.09 7.00
CA TYR A 181 17.63 13.59 7.08
C TYR A 181 18.49 14.13 5.93
N LEU A 182 18.01 14.04 4.69
CA LEU A 182 18.73 14.58 3.52
C LEU A 182 18.88 16.11 3.61
N GLN A 183 17.86 16.84 4.05
CA GLN A 183 17.92 18.29 4.21
C GLN A 183 18.95 18.72 5.25
N ASN A 184 19.03 18.02 6.39
CA ASN A 184 20.03 18.28 7.41
C ASN A 184 21.45 18.03 6.88
N ASN A 185 21.63 16.97 6.09
CA ASN A 185 22.94 16.61 5.52
C ASN A 185 23.43 17.57 4.43
N LEU A 186 22.56 18.40 3.83
CA LEU A 186 23.01 19.51 2.98
C LEU A 186 23.85 20.56 3.72
N MET A 187 23.69 20.64 5.04
CA MET A 187 24.43 21.56 5.90
C MET A 187 25.70 20.93 6.49
N SER A 188 26.01 19.67 6.14
CA SER A 188 27.20 18.98 6.62
C SER A 188 28.48 19.67 6.15
N ASP A 189 29.53 19.65 6.98
CA ASP A 189 30.85 20.11 6.58
C ASP A 189 31.53 19.15 5.59
N GLU A 190 31.12 17.87 5.58
CA GLU A 190 31.64 16.84 4.70
C GLU A 190 31.05 16.94 3.29
N THR A 191 31.91 17.18 2.29
CA THR A 191 31.51 17.32 0.88
C THR A 191 30.78 16.09 0.35
N GLU A 192 31.25 14.89 0.67
CA GLU A 192 30.65 13.63 0.20
C GLU A 192 29.22 13.47 0.71
N VAL A 193 29.00 13.72 2.01
CA VAL A 193 27.67 13.67 2.64
C VAL A 193 26.72 14.70 2.02
N ARG A 194 27.22 15.92 1.78
CA ARG A 194 26.45 17.01 1.16
C ARG A 194 26.03 16.68 -0.27
N GLU A 195 26.94 16.18 -1.09
CA GLU A 195 26.65 15.80 -2.48
C GLU A 195 25.69 14.61 -2.56
N ALA A 196 25.89 13.59 -1.70
CA ALA A 196 24.96 12.46 -1.61
C ALA A 196 23.54 12.93 -1.22
N ALA A 197 23.43 13.83 -0.23
CA ALA A 197 22.16 14.42 0.17
C ALA A 197 21.47 15.19 -0.97
N LYS A 198 22.24 15.96 -1.74
CA LYS A 198 21.75 16.68 -2.92
C LYS A 198 21.23 15.73 -3.99
N VAL A 199 21.96 14.65 -4.29
CA VAL A 199 21.48 13.58 -5.20
C VAL A 199 20.15 13.01 -4.72
N GLY A 200 20.04 12.69 -3.43
CA GLY A 200 18.80 12.16 -2.85
C GLY A 200 17.60 13.09 -2.99
N LEU A 201 17.80 14.38 -2.74
CA LEU A 201 16.73 15.39 -2.88
C LEU A 201 16.35 15.61 -4.35
N ASP A 202 17.31 15.65 -5.26
CA ASP A 202 17.05 15.77 -6.70
C ASP A 202 16.30 14.56 -7.24
N THR A 203 16.67 13.34 -6.82
CA THR A 203 15.95 12.09 -7.15
C THR A 203 14.50 12.16 -6.67
N CYS A 204 14.28 12.55 -5.41
CA CYS A 204 12.95 12.75 -4.85
C CYS A 204 12.11 13.79 -5.60
N LEU A 205 12.71 14.95 -5.93
CA LEU A 205 12.01 16.01 -6.64
C LEU A 205 11.56 15.57 -8.04
N ASN A 206 12.41 14.86 -8.77
CA ASN A 206 12.08 14.34 -10.09
C ASN A 206 10.98 13.28 -10.01
N ALA A 207 11.13 12.30 -9.13
CA ALA A 207 10.13 11.25 -8.92
C ALA A 207 8.77 11.82 -8.46
N LYS A 208 8.77 12.88 -7.64
CA LYS A 208 7.55 13.56 -7.21
C LYS A 208 6.86 14.29 -8.36
N ARG A 209 7.62 14.92 -9.25
CA ARG A 209 7.09 15.59 -10.46
C ARG A 209 6.48 14.58 -11.44
N GLU A 210 7.09 13.39 -11.56
CA GLU A 210 6.57 12.28 -12.36
C GLU A 210 5.36 11.58 -11.71
N GLY A 211 5.04 11.93 -10.46
CA GLY A 211 3.87 11.42 -9.74
C GLY A 211 4.03 10.00 -9.20
N ILE A 212 5.25 9.45 -9.20
CA ILE A 212 5.54 8.05 -8.85
C ILE A 212 5.92 7.84 -7.38
N ILE A 213 6.19 8.91 -6.62
CA ILE A 213 6.39 8.85 -5.17
C ILE A 213 5.33 9.65 -4.41
N SER A 214 5.12 9.26 -3.15
CA SER A 214 4.41 10.05 -2.15
C SER A 214 5.24 10.19 -0.88
N ILE A 215 5.26 11.39 -0.30
CA ILE A 215 5.99 11.68 0.94
C ILE A 215 5.01 11.67 2.10
N HIS A 216 5.30 10.89 3.14
CA HIS A 216 4.40 10.69 4.30
C HIS A 216 5.16 10.78 5.63
N GLY A 217 4.56 11.41 6.63
CA GLY A 217 5.06 11.41 8.01
C GLY A 217 4.55 12.60 8.80
N GLU A 218 4.74 12.55 10.11
CA GLU A 218 4.33 13.56 11.08
C GLU A 218 5.56 14.14 11.80
N ALA A 219 5.45 15.38 12.30
CA ALA A 219 6.54 16.04 13.03
C ALA A 219 6.98 15.26 14.29
N THR A 220 6.08 14.44 14.83
CA THR A 220 6.29 13.60 16.02
C THR A 220 6.91 12.23 15.71
N ASP A 221 7.10 11.87 14.44
CA ASP A 221 7.68 10.58 14.07
C ASP A 221 9.08 10.42 14.68
N GLY A 222 9.42 9.21 15.13
CA GLY A 222 10.76 8.91 15.64
C GLY A 222 11.83 8.88 14.54
N GLU A 223 13.04 8.51 14.92
CA GLU A 223 14.11 8.17 13.96
C GLU A 223 13.71 6.98 13.07
N LEU A 224 14.28 6.89 11.87
CA LEU A 224 13.92 5.87 10.87
C LEU A 224 14.11 4.44 11.39
N SER A 225 15.12 4.20 12.21
CA SER A 225 15.41 2.91 12.88
C SER A 225 14.27 2.42 13.78
N VAL A 226 13.46 3.34 14.31
CA VAL A 226 12.29 3.05 15.16
C VAL A 226 10.99 3.16 14.36
N LEU A 227 10.92 4.13 13.44
CA LEU A 227 9.75 4.39 12.62
C LEU A 227 9.39 3.18 11.75
N TYR A 228 10.35 2.60 11.03
CA TYR A 228 10.06 1.48 10.13
C TYR A 228 9.53 0.26 10.87
N PRO A 229 10.15 -0.24 11.96
CA PRO A 229 9.57 -1.34 12.73
C PRO A 229 8.16 -1.04 13.27
N ALA A 230 7.92 0.18 13.78
CA ALA A 230 6.61 0.57 14.31
C ALA A 230 5.53 0.59 13.22
N VAL A 231 5.82 1.21 12.08
CA VAL A 231 4.93 1.24 10.91
C VAL A 231 4.71 -0.18 10.40
N PHE A 232 5.76 -0.95 10.14
CA PHE A 232 5.63 -2.27 9.53
C PHE A 232 4.92 -3.26 10.45
N SER A 233 5.15 -3.23 11.75
CA SER A 233 4.44 -4.06 12.73
C SER A 233 2.92 -3.81 12.70
N ARG A 234 2.53 -2.54 12.56
CA ARG A 234 1.13 -2.13 12.47
C ARG A 234 0.47 -2.56 11.15
N PHE A 235 1.15 -2.31 10.03
CA PHE A 235 0.54 -2.47 8.69
C PHE A 235 0.67 -3.85 8.09
N LYS A 236 1.63 -4.68 8.55
CA LYS A 236 1.79 -6.04 8.02
C LYS A 236 0.56 -6.91 8.24
N LEU A 237 -0.35 -6.54 9.14
CA LEU A 237 -1.61 -7.24 9.34
C LEU A 237 -2.59 -7.08 8.16
N GLU A 238 -2.48 -6.00 7.38
CA GLU A 238 -3.43 -5.67 6.31
C GLU A 238 -2.78 -5.52 4.93
N GLN A 239 -1.46 -5.30 4.87
CA GLN A 239 -0.76 -4.95 3.64
C GLN A 239 0.52 -5.78 3.46
N ARG A 240 0.86 -6.11 2.21
CA ARG A 240 2.20 -6.60 1.88
C ARG A 240 3.15 -5.41 1.82
N LEU A 241 4.23 -5.46 2.60
CA LEU A 241 5.17 -4.35 2.75
C LEU A 241 6.53 -4.72 2.18
N LEU A 242 7.15 -3.80 1.46
CA LEU A 242 8.53 -3.89 1.00
C LEU A 242 9.32 -2.67 1.47
N LEU A 243 10.46 -2.88 2.13
CA LEU A 243 11.44 -1.83 2.39
C LEU A 243 12.63 -1.97 1.41
N ILE A 244 12.91 -0.90 0.66
CA ILE A 244 14.13 -0.77 -0.14
C ILE A 244 15.11 0.14 0.62
N SER A 245 16.24 -0.43 1.05
CA SER A 245 17.28 0.26 1.84
C SER A 245 18.63 -0.38 1.56
N GLN A 246 19.71 0.40 1.66
CA GLN A 246 21.09 -0.12 1.66
C GLN A 246 21.61 -0.48 3.06
N ASP A 247 21.02 0.08 4.12
CA ASP A 247 21.27 -0.23 5.53
C ASP A 247 20.80 -1.65 5.90
N GLU A 248 21.77 -2.53 6.11
CA GLU A 248 21.52 -3.92 6.52
C GLU A 248 20.92 -4.05 7.91
N MET A 249 21.32 -3.20 8.86
CA MET A 249 20.79 -3.26 10.22
C MET A 249 19.31 -2.89 10.25
N LEU A 250 18.93 -1.89 9.45
CA LEU A 250 17.53 -1.49 9.29
C LEU A 250 16.70 -2.58 8.58
N ARG A 251 17.20 -3.18 7.50
CA ARG A 251 16.51 -4.30 6.84
C ARG A 251 16.29 -5.46 7.81
N ASN A 252 17.34 -5.84 8.55
CA ASN A 252 17.27 -6.92 9.52
C ASN A 252 16.31 -6.63 10.69
N SER A 253 16.20 -5.36 11.14
CA SER A 253 15.27 -5.01 12.22
C SER A 253 13.81 -5.15 11.79
N VAL A 254 13.53 -4.85 10.52
CA VAL A 254 12.21 -4.96 9.91
C VAL A 254 11.85 -6.42 9.58
N GLU A 255 12.81 -7.25 9.14
CA GLU A 255 12.59 -8.68 8.90
C GLU A 255 12.29 -9.46 10.19
N LYS A 256 12.94 -9.10 11.32
CA LYS A 256 12.67 -9.72 12.63
C LYS A 256 11.22 -9.61 13.09
N LEU A 257 10.44 -8.70 12.50
CA LEU A 257 9.00 -8.63 12.75
C LEU A 257 8.28 -9.90 12.31
N ASP A 258 8.85 -10.68 11.38
CA ASP A 258 8.28 -11.95 10.91
C ASP A 258 8.64 -13.15 11.79
N ASP A 259 9.60 -13.02 12.70
CA ASP A 259 10.06 -14.09 13.60
C ASP A 259 9.28 -14.15 14.91
N THR A 260 8.43 -13.15 15.16
CA THR A 260 7.57 -13.13 16.36
C THR A 260 6.30 -13.93 16.09
N ASP A 261 6.17 -15.10 16.72
CA ASP A 261 5.00 -16.00 16.64
C ASP A 261 3.67 -15.30 17.01
N ASP A 262 3.74 -14.18 17.74
CA ASP A 262 2.58 -13.42 18.21
C ASP A 262 1.98 -12.46 17.17
N ILE A 263 2.71 -12.09 16.11
CA ILE A 263 2.26 -11.09 15.13
C ILE A 263 1.82 -11.77 13.82
N GLN A 264 0.52 -12.10 13.74
CA GLN A 264 -0.12 -12.68 12.56
C GLN A 264 -0.24 -11.66 11.41
N GLY A 265 0.73 -11.61 10.50
CA GLY A 265 0.76 -10.66 9.36
C GLY A 265 1.20 -11.27 8.04
N PHE A 266 1.06 -10.51 6.95
CA PHE A 266 1.84 -10.70 5.73
C PHE A 266 3.33 -10.67 6.06
N GLN A 267 4.09 -11.50 5.34
CA GLN A 267 5.54 -11.49 5.44
C GLN A 267 6.07 -10.17 4.90
N VAL A 268 6.94 -9.54 5.67
CA VAL A 268 7.62 -8.33 5.26
C VAL A 268 8.76 -8.69 4.31
N ARG A 269 8.90 -7.92 3.22
CA ARG A 269 10.01 -8.07 2.28
C ARG A 269 10.99 -6.93 2.46
N THR A 270 12.26 -7.22 2.19
CA THR A 270 13.29 -6.18 2.05
C THR A 270 14.00 -6.34 0.72
N GLY A 271 14.56 -5.24 0.23
CA GLY A 271 15.33 -5.21 -1.00
C GLY A 271 16.40 -4.13 -0.95
N ARG A 272 17.32 -4.22 -1.91
CA ARG A 272 18.38 -3.25 -2.14
C ARG A 272 18.65 -3.08 -3.63
N LEU A 273 19.35 -2.02 -4.00
CA LEU A 273 19.92 -1.89 -5.34
C LEU A 273 21.30 -2.52 -5.36
N ASP A 274 21.63 -3.24 -6.43
CA ASP A 274 23.01 -3.61 -6.72
C ASP A 274 23.77 -2.48 -7.43
N ASP A 275 25.06 -2.70 -7.69
CA ASP A 275 25.95 -1.72 -8.32
C ASP A 275 25.56 -1.37 -9.78
N GLN A 276 24.59 -2.08 -10.36
CA GLN A 276 24.03 -1.80 -11.69
C GLN A 276 22.66 -1.11 -11.60
N GLY A 277 22.22 -0.78 -10.39
CA GLY A 277 20.90 -0.22 -10.12
C GLY A 277 19.74 -1.19 -10.34
N THR A 278 20.00 -2.49 -10.40
CA THR A 278 18.93 -3.48 -10.46
C THR A 278 18.36 -3.71 -9.06
N LEU A 279 17.03 -3.72 -8.96
CA LEU A 279 16.34 -4.01 -7.70
C LEU A 279 16.47 -5.51 -7.35
N ARG A 280 17.04 -5.79 -6.17
CA ARG A 280 17.18 -7.14 -5.62
C ARG A 280 16.32 -7.30 -4.39
N ILE A 281 15.31 -8.16 -4.47
CA ILE A 281 14.52 -8.59 -3.31
C ILE A 281 15.30 -9.67 -2.57
N LEU A 282 15.45 -9.50 -1.27
CA LEU A 282 16.17 -10.46 -0.43
C LEU A 282 15.25 -11.62 -0.07
N PRO A 283 15.77 -12.86 -0.05
CA PRO A 283 15.00 -14.02 0.38
C PRO A 283 14.64 -13.86 1.87
N SER A 284 13.42 -14.25 2.25
CA SER A 284 13.08 -14.26 3.67
C SER A 284 13.81 -15.38 4.41
N ASN A 285 14.34 -15.04 5.58
CA ASN A 285 15.03 -15.95 6.50
C ASN A 285 14.14 -16.99 7.19
N ARG A 286 12.91 -17.26 6.71
CA ARG A 286 12.08 -18.33 7.28
C ARG A 286 12.57 -19.70 6.79
N HIS A 287 13.38 -20.35 7.62
CA HIS A 287 13.58 -21.80 7.63
C HIS A 287 12.45 -22.48 8.41
#